data_AF-A0A524FVL4-F1
#
_entry.id   AF-A0A524FVL4-F1
#
_cell.length_a   1.000
_cell.length_b   1.000
_cell.length_c   1.000
_cell.angle_alpha   90.00
_cell.angle_beta   90.00
_cell.angle_gamma   90.00
#
_symmetry.space_group_name_H-M   'P 1'
#
loop_
_entity.id
_entity.type
_entity.pdbx_description
1 polymer ?
#
loop_
_entity_poly.entity_id
_entity_poly.type
_entity_poly.pdbx_seq_one_letter_code
_entity_poly.pdbx_strand_id
1 'polypeptide(L)'
;MSYVLSVLGPILRLSSPITHTICNVARAELELQSDQYKEKFTLPKVYLRVSETHEHYVVAMCDKPLLGKTLQDGKIQFKISEEFYGDELVDLKTCLSHLEKATIANMVGEKAVQTAIRAGLVHEKAVIYIEGHPHAQWVKL
;
A
#
# COMPACT_ATOMS: atom_id res chain seq x y z
N MET A 1 5.49 -12.20 21.08
CA MET A 1 5.21 -13.59 20.63
C MET A 1 5.75 -14.69 21.55
N SER A 2 6.65 -14.39 22.51
CA SER A 2 7.25 -15.42 23.38
C SER A 2 6.44 -15.73 24.67
N TYR A 3 5.57 -14.83 25.13
CA TYR A 3 4.88 -14.99 26.43
C TYR A 3 3.59 -15.82 26.40
N VAL A 4 2.93 -15.97 25.25
CA VAL A 4 1.64 -16.70 25.16
C VAL A 4 1.85 -18.22 25.12
N LEU A 5 2.95 -18.67 24.51
CA LEU A 5 3.27 -20.09 24.37
C LEU A 5 3.67 -20.76 25.70
N SER A 6 4.17 -19.99 26.68
CA SER A 6 4.60 -20.55 27.97
C SER A 6 3.44 -20.90 28.91
N VAL A 7 2.26 -20.31 28.72
CA VAL A 7 1.12 -20.48 29.63
C VAL A 7 0.19 -21.63 29.19
N LEU A 8 0.16 -21.97 27.91
CA LEU A 8 -0.77 -22.97 27.34
C LEU A 8 -0.19 -24.39 27.26
N GLY A 9 1.14 -24.54 27.32
CA GLY A 9 1.82 -25.84 27.25
C GLY A 9 1.32 -26.92 28.23
N PRO A 10 0.94 -26.59 29.48
CA PRO A 10 0.44 -27.59 30.43
C PRO A 10 -1.01 -28.03 30.20
N ILE A 11 -1.86 -27.20 29.60
CA ILE A 11 -3.32 -27.45 29.47
C ILE A 11 -3.64 -28.43 28.32
N LEU A 12 -2.80 -28.46 27.29
CA LEU A 12 -2.95 -29.29 26.08
C LEU A 12 -2.69 -30.80 26.27
N ARG A 13 -2.28 -31.26 27.48
CA ARG A 13 -1.91 -32.67 27.74
C ARG A 13 -2.98 -33.52 28.43
N LEU A 14 -4.13 -32.97 28.79
CA LEU A 14 -5.21 -33.73 29.42
C LEU A 14 -6.17 -34.26 28.34
N SER A 15 -6.43 -35.57 28.34
CA SER A 15 -7.33 -36.23 27.40
C SER A 15 -8.75 -36.34 27.97
N SER A 16 -9.37 -35.20 28.26
CA SER A 16 -10.80 -35.13 28.65
C SER A 16 -11.66 -34.48 27.55
N PRO A 17 -12.98 -34.75 27.48
CA PRO A 17 -13.88 -34.09 26.52
C PRO A 17 -13.87 -32.56 26.67
N ILE A 18 -13.71 -32.07 27.91
CA ILE A 18 -13.64 -30.64 28.24
C ILE A 18 -12.41 -29.99 27.60
N THR A 19 -11.28 -30.69 27.58
CA THR A 19 -10.02 -30.22 26.94
C THR A 19 -10.15 -30.06 25.43
N HIS A 20 -11.00 -30.84 24.76
CA HIS A 20 -11.23 -30.72 23.32
C HIS A 20 -12.00 -29.42 23.00
N THR A 21 -13.04 -29.11 23.78
CA THR A 21 -13.79 -27.85 23.67
C THR A 21 -12.92 -26.64 24.02
N ILE A 22 -12.14 -26.72 25.11
CA ILE A 22 -11.20 -25.65 25.51
C ILE A 22 -10.13 -25.42 24.43
N CYS A 23 -9.57 -26.48 23.83
CA CYS A 23 -8.59 -26.34 22.74
C CYS A 23 -9.20 -25.69 21.49
N ASN A 24 -10.44 -26.03 21.13
CA ASN A 24 -11.09 -25.46 19.95
C ASN A 24 -11.44 -23.98 20.15
N VAL A 25 -11.86 -23.58 21.35
CA VAL A 25 -12.08 -22.17 21.70
C VAL A 25 -10.77 -21.39 21.69
N ALA A 26 -9.71 -21.92 22.32
CA ALA A 26 -8.40 -21.26 22.33
C ALA A 26 -7.78 -21.16 20.92
N ARG A 27 -8.00 -22.14 20.05
CA ARG A 27 -7.54 -22.12 18.65
C ARG A 27 -8.31 -21.07 17.83
N ALA A 28 -9.63 -20.98 18.02
CA ALA A 28 -10.45 -19.94 17.40
C ALA A 28 -10.07 -18.53 17.89
N GLU A 29 -9.76 -18.33 19.18
CA GLU A 29 -9.28 -17.04 19.71
C GLU A 29 -7.91 -16.64 19.14
N LEU A 30 -6.99 -17.59 18.97
CA LEU A 30 -5.68 -17.35 18.32
C LEU A 30 -5.83 -17.00 16.84
N GLU A 31 -6.75 -17.68 16.12
CA GLU A 31 -7.06 -17.36 14.72
C GLU A 31 -7.74 -15.99 14.58
N LEU A 32 -8.69 -15.65 15.46
CA LEU A 32 -9.34 -14.33 15.49
C LEU A 32 -8.33 -13.20 15.82
N GLN A 33 -7.40 -13.43 16.75
CA GLN A 33 -6.30 -12.49 17.00
C GLN A 33 -5.37 -12.35 15.78
N SER A 34 -5.16 -13.43 15.03
CA SER A 34 -4.32 -13.42 13.83
C SER A 34 -4.94 -12.62 12.67
N ASP A 35 -6.25 -12.72 12.47
CA ASP A 35 -6.93 -11.99 11.39
C ASP A 35 -7.14 -10.51 11.76
N GLN A 36 -7.43 -10.21 13.02
CA GLN A 36 -7.43 -8.84 13.53
C GLN A 36 -6.04 -8.18 13.42
N TYR A 37 -4.95 -8.96 13.57
CA TYR A 37 -3.58 -8.46 13.40
C TYR A 37 -3.19 -8.28 11.90
N LYS A 38 -3.67 -9.15 11.00
CA LYS A 38 -3.47 -9.01 9.54
C LYS A 38 -4.12 -7.75 8.98
N GLU A 39 -5.36 -7.45 9.37
CA GLU A 39 -6.05 -6.21 9.01
C GLU A 39 -5.26 -4.97 9.49
N LYS A 40 -4.73 -5.02 10.72
CA LYS A 40 -3.96 -3.92 11.32
C LYS A 40 -2.59 -3.68 10.68
N PHE A 41 -2.04 -4.67 9.96
CA PHE A 41 -0.72 -4.61 9.33
C PHE A 41 -0.78 -4.67 7.78
N THR A 42 -1.97 -4.58 7.19
CA THR A 42 -2.07 -4.56 5.72
C THR A 42 -1.44 -3.26 5.21
N LEU A 43 -0.25 -3.38 4.62
CA LEU A 43 0.44 -2.23 4.04
C LEU A 43 -0.47 -1.59 3.00
N PRO A 44 -0.64 -0.26 3.02
CA PRO A 44 -1.46 0.43 2.03
C PRO A 44 -0.97 0.06 0.63
N LYS A 45 -1.92 -0.31 -0.24
CA LYS A 45 -1.64 -0.59 -1.64
C LYS A 45 -2.06 0.58 -2.53
N VAL A 46 -1.33 0.76 -3.62
CA VAL A 46 -1.60 1.76 -4.66
C VAL A 46 -1.50 1.08 -6.03
N TYR A 47 -2.14 1.66 -7.03
CA TYR A 47 -1.92 1.25 -8.39
C TYR A 47 -0.53 1.72 -8.84
N LEU A 48 0.17 0.84 -9.54
CA LEU A 48 1.46 1.07 -10.16
C LEU A 48 1.35 0.63 -11.61
N ARG A 49 1.74 1.51 -12.53
CA ARG A 49 2.03 1.16 -13.92
C ARG A 49 3.47 1.53 -14.24
N VAL A 50 4.16 0.62 -14.91
CA VAL A 50 5.51 0.84 -15.43
C VAL A 50 5.46 0.78 -16.95
N SER A 51 6.02 1.78 -17.61
CA SER A 51 6.24 1.76 -19.05
C SER A 51 7.71 2.01 -19.31
N GLU A 52 8.35 1.06 -20.01
CA GLU A 52 9.78 1.07 -20.27
C GLU A 52 10.03 1.12 -21.78
N THR A 53 10.88 2.03 -22.19
CA THR A 53 11.43 2.16 -23.53
C THR A 53 12.95 2.10 -23.44
N HIS A 54 13.66 2.18 -24.57
CA HIS A 54 15.11 2.22 -24.55
C HIS A 54 15.68 3.43 -23.79
N GLU A 55 14.97 4.56 -23.79
CA GLU A 55 15.44 5.84 -23.22
C GLU A 55 14.81 6.15 -21.86
N HIS A 56 13.61 5.63 -21.59
CA HIS A 56 12.82 6.04 -20.44
C HIS A 56 12.23 4.86 -19.66
N TYR A 57 12.36 4.96 -18.35
CA TYR A 57 11.62 4.19 -17.35
C TYR A 57 10.56 5.09 -16.72
N VAL A 58 9.30 4.92 -17.09
CA VAL A 58 8.17 5.73 -16.65
C VAL A 58 7.37 5.00 -15.59
N VAL A 59 7.17 5.64 -14.45
CA VAL A 59 6.37 5.12 -13.34
C VAL A 59 5.15 6.00 -13.12
N ALA A 60 3.97 5.39 -13.15
CA ALA A 60 2.72 6.03 -12.76
C ALA A 60 2.19 5.37 -11.49
N MET A 61 1.89 6.15 -10.45
CA MET A 61 1.33 5.66 -9.20
C MET A 61 0.04 6.41 -8.82
N CYS A 62 -0.97 5.67 -8.39
CA CYS A 62 -2.27 6.24 -8.05
C CYS A 62 -2.88 5.57 -6.83
N ASP A 63 -3.37 6.36 -5.87
CA ASP A 63 -4.20 5.83 -4.78
C ASP A 63 -5.45 5.14 -5.34
N LYS A 64 -5.76 3.95 -4.82
CA LYS A 64 -6.86 3.09 -5.32
C LYS A 64 -8.20 3.83 -5.55
N PRO A 65 -8.68 4.71 -4.65
CA PRO A 65 -9.97 5.38 -4.84
C PRO A 65 -9.99 6.43 -5.95
N LEU A 66 -8.85 6.75 -6.56
CA LEU A 66 -8.72 7.82 -7.55
C LEU A 66 -8.68 7.29 -8.99
N LEU A 67 -8.41 6.00 -9.18
CA LEU A 67 -8.37 5.41 -10.50
C LEU A 67 -9.73 5.59 -11.21
N GLY A 68 -9.68 5.99 -12.48
CA GLY A 68 -10.85 6.25 -13.32
C GLY A 68 -11.51 7.61 -13.09
N LYS A 69 -11.11 8.36 -12.05
CA LYS A 69 -11.68 9.69 -11.77
C LYS A 69 -11.05 10.76 -12.67
N THR A 70 -11.76 11.87 -12.79
CA THR A 70 -11.22 13.13 -13.33
C THR A 70 -11.29 14.16 -12.22
N LEU A 71 -10.12 14.66 -11.81
CA LEU A 71 -10.02 15.71 -10.82
C LEU A 71 -10.11 17.08 -11.50
N GLN A 72 -10.78 18.04 -10.86
CA GLN A 72 -10.94 19.40 -11.38
C GLN A 72 -10.36 20.45 -10.43
N ASP A 73 -9.55 21.35 -10.98
CA ASP A 73 -9.08 22.54 -10.26
C ASP A 73 -9.03 23.75 -11.21
N GLY A 74 -10.04 24.61 -11.10
CA GLY A 74 -10.23 25.75 -11.99
C GLY A 74 -10.37 25.31 -13.46
N LYS A 75 -9.34 25.56 -14.26
CA LYS A 75 -9.28 25.17 -15.69
C LYS A 75 -8.60 23.82 -15.92
N ILE A 76 -7.98 23.25 -14.89
CA ILE A 76 -7.28 21.97 -14.96
C ILE A 76 -8.32 20.85 -14.90
N GLN A 77 -8.28 19.96 -15.89
CA GLN A 77 -8.95 18.66 -15.85
C GLN A 77 -7.89 17.58 -15.87
N PHE A 78 -7.74 16.86 -14.76
CA PHE A 78 -6.74 15.82 -14.60
C PHE A 78 -7.40 14.44 -14.58
N LYS A 79 -7.37 13.76 -15.72
CA LYS A 79 -7.95 12.42 -15.86
C LYS A 79 -6.97 11.35 -15.40
N ILE A 80 -7.36 10.59 -14.40
CA ILE A 80 -6.60 9.47 -13.84
C ILE A 80 -7.03 8.20 -14.56
N SER A 81 -6.68 8.09 -15.85
CA SER A 81 -7.16 7.01 -16.70
C SER A 81 -6.61 5.65 -16.28
N GLU A 82 -7.42 4.61 -16.43
CA GLU A 82 -6.99 3.21 -16.25
C GLU A 82 -5.85 2.86 -17.22
N GLU A 83 -5.88 3.40 -18.43
CA GLU A 83 -4.82 3.21 -19.43
C GLU A 83 -3.46 3.75 -18.97
N PHE A 84 -3.41 4.84 -18.19
CA PHE A 84 -2.13 5.41 -17.76
C PHE A 84 -1.71 4.94 -16.35
N TYR A 85 -2.66 4.80 -15.42
CA TYR A 85 -2.38 4.48 -14.01
C TYR A 85 -2.78 3.07 -13.59
N GLY A 86 -3.75 2.46 -14.28
CA GLY A 86 -4.36 1.20 -13.88
C GLY A 86 -3.64 0.02 -14.50
N ASP A 87 -2.70 -0.55 -13.75
CA ASP A 87 -2.06 -1.82 -14.09
C ASP A 87 -2.10 -2.75 -12.87
N GLU A 88 -1.10 -2.73 -11.99
CA GLU A 88 -1.04 -3.63 -10.84
C GLU A 88 -1.32 -2.91 -9.52
N LEU A 89 -2.02 -3.58 -8.59
CA LEU A 89 -2.23 -3.09 -7.23
C LEU A 89 -1.16 -3.67 -6.28
N VAL A 90 -0.14 -2.88 -5.98
CA VAL A 90 1.07 -3.32 -5.28
C VAL A 90 1.25 -2.63 -3.93
N ASP A 91 2.14 -3.17 -3.10
CA ASP A 91 2.55 -2.52 -1.85
C ASP A 91 3.54 -1.36 -2.09
N LEU A 92 3.66 -0.47 -1.10
CA LEU A 92 4.54 0.70 -1.19
C LEU A 92 6.02 0.34 -1.36
N LYS A 93 6.47 -0.81 -0.85
CA LYS A 93 7.88 -1.23 -0.95
C LYS A 93 8.23 -1.54 -2.41
N THR A 94 7.33 -2.23 -3.10
CA THR A 94 7.43 -2.51 -4.53
C THR A 94 7.49 -1.21 -5.32
N CYS A 95 6.58 -0.26 -5.05
CA CYS A 95 6.59 1.05 -5.69
C CYS A 95 7.94 1.78 -5.56
N LEU A 96 8.54 1.81 -4.37
CA LEU A 96 9.83 2.47 -4.14
C LEU A 96 10.94 1.91 -5.04
N SER A 97 10.99 0.58 -5.18
CA SER A 97 11.99 -0.07 -6.06
C SER A 97 11.87 0.33 -7.53
N HIS A 98 10.67 0.70 -7.99
CA HIS A 98 10.43 1.22 -9.33
C HIS A 98 10.74 2.72 -9.42
N LEU A 99 10.37 3.51 -8.41
CA LEU A 99 10.65 4.95 -8.36
C LEU A 99 12.15 5.27 -8.35
N GLU A 100 12.97 4.46 -7.69
CA GLU A 100 14.43 4.62 -7.71
C GLU A 100 15.01 4.54 -9.13
N LYS A 101 14.47 3.64 -9.96
CA LYS A 101 14.85 3.44 -11.37
C LYS A 101 14.21 4.45 -12.31
N ALA A 102 13.12 5.10 -11.89
CA ALA A 102 12.33 5.97 -12.74
C ALA A 102 13.15 7.14 -13.28
N THR A 103 13.10 7.29 -14.60
CA THR A 103 13.49 8.52 -15.31
C THR A 103 12.36 9.54 -15.25
N ILE A 104 11.10 9.08 -15.27
CA ILE A 104 9.90 9.91 -15.17
C ILE A 104 8.99 9.26 -14.14
N ALA A 105 8.50 10.01 -13.16
CA ALA A 105 7.48 9.52 -12.26
C ALA A 105 6.30 10.49 -12.17
N ASN A 106 5.10 9.97 -12.21
CA ASN A 106 3.86 10.69 -12.01
C ASN A 106 3.06 10.02 -10.88
N MET A 107 2.72 10.76 -9.83
CA MET A 107 2.01 10.23 -8.67
C MET A 107 0.83 11.12 -8.30
N VAL A 108 -0.30 10.50 -7.99
CA VAL A 108 -1.49 11.18 -7.47
C VAL A 108 -2.11 10.42 -6.31
N GLY A 109 -2.47 11.15 -5.26
CA GLY A 109 -3.04 10.61 -4.03
C GLY A 109 -2.08 10.61 -2.85
N GLU A 110 -2.66 10.59 -1.66
CA GLU A 110 -1.95 10.79 -0.40
C GLU A 110 -0.90 9.70 -0.16
N LYS A 111 -1.27 8.43 -0.35
CA LYS A 111 -0.35 7.31 -0.09
C LYS A 111 0.77 7.29 -1.12
N ALA A 112 0.46 7.49 -2.39
CA ALA A 112 1.45 7.53 -3.47
C ALA A 112 2.49 8.64 -3.25
N VAL A 113 2.04 9.89 -3.05
CA VAL A 113 2.93 11.05 -2.92
C VAL A 113 3.72 11.04 -1.61
N GLN A 114 3.08 10.72 -0.47
CA GLN A 114 3.79 10.65 0.80
C GLN A 114 4.86 9.56 0.83
N THR A 115 4.68 8.49 0.06
CA THR A 115 5.69 7.43 -0.05
C THR A 115 6.97 7.95 -0.70
N ALA A 116 6.85 8.75 -1.76
CA ALA A 116 8.00 9.38 -2.40
C ALA A 116 8.65 10.45 -1.52
N ILE A 117 7.86 11.23 -0.77
CA ILE A 117 8.39 12.20 0.21
C ILE A 117 9.21 11.49 1.29
N ARG A 118 8.64 10.46 1.93
CA ARG A 118 9.31 9.70 3.00
C ARG A 118 10.60 9.04 2.53
N ALA A 119 10.68 8.67 1.26
CA ALA A 119 11.88 8.12 0.65
C ALA A 119 12.90 9.18 0.21
N GLY A 120 12.60 10.48 0.38
CA GLY A 120 13.47 11.57 -0.03
C GLY A 120 13.54 11.80 -1.55
N LEU A 121 12.62 11.19 -2.32
CA LEU A 121 12.56 11.32 -3.78
C LEU A 121 11.80 12.58 -4.22
N VAL A 122 10.90 13.08 -3.37
CA VAL A 122 10.11 14.30 -3.59
C VAL A 122 10.28 15.22 -2.40
N HIS A 123 10.61 16.48 -2.66
CA HIS A 123 10.56 17.51 -1.64
C HIS A 123 9.10 17.96 -1.43
N GLU A 124 8.66 18.16 -0.18
CA GLU A 124 7.27 18.53 0.14
C GLU A 124 6.76 19.75 -0.64
N LYS A 125 7.62 20.77 -0.79
CA LYS A 125 7.34 21.98 -1.61
C LYS A 125 7.14 21.74 -3.10
N ALA A 126 7.48 20.56 -3.63
CA ALA A 126 7.23 20.18 -5.01
C ALA A 126 5.85 19.54 -5.23
N VAL A 127 5.09 19.31 -4.15
CA VAL A 127 3.73 18.79 -4.22
C VAL A 127 2.75 19.90 -4.55
N ILE A 128 1.92 19.66 -5.54
CA ILE A 128 0.74 20.48 -5.84
C ILE A 128 -0.52 19.72 -5.43
N TYR A 129 -1.64 20.42 -5.31
CA TYR A 129 -2.93 19.79 -5.01
C TYR A 129 -3.88 20.03 -6.18
N ILE A 130 -4.59 18.98 -6.59
CA ILE A 130 -5.63 19.03 -7.63
C ILE A 130 -6.90 18.49 -6.98
N GLU A 131 -7.95 19.31 -6.89
CA GLU A 131 -9.18 18.96 -6.15
C GLU A 131 -8.89 18.49 -4.71
N GLY A 132 -7.91 19.11 -4.05
CA GLY A 132 -7.48 18.75 -2.70
C GLY A 132 -6.64 17.47 -2.59
N HIS A 133 -6.30 16.83 -3.71
CA HIS A 133 -5.51 15.60 -3.73
C HIS A 133 -4.05 15.91 -4.09
N PRO A 134 -3.06 15.42 -3.33
CA PRO A 134 -1.67 15.71 -3.62
C PRO A 134 -1.25 15.03 -4.92
N HIS A 135 -0.46 15.75 -5.70
CA HIS A 135 0.13 15.31 -6.96
C HIS A 135 1.59 15.73 -7.01
N ALA A 136 2.44 14.86 -7.51
CA ALA A 136 3.85 15.14 -7.74
C ALA A 136 4.32 14.49 -9.03
N GLN A 137 5.24 15.16 -9.71
CA GLN A 137 5.89 14.67 -10.91
C GLN A 137 7.36 15.07 -10.91
N TRP A 138 8.22 14.19 -11.43
CA TRP A 138 9.59 14.54 -11.76
C TRP A 138 10.05 13.92 -13.07
N VAL A 139 11.08 14.54 -13.65
CA VAL A 139 11.83 14.06 -14.80
C VAL A 139 13.31 14.15 -14.44
N LYS A 140 14.04 13.05 -14.57
CA LYS A 140 15.50 13.02 -14.51
C LYS A 140 16.01 13.25 -15.93
N LEU A 141 16.73 14.34 -16.12
CA LEU A 141 17.40 14.70 -17.38
C LEU A 141 18.78 14.05 -17.45
#